data_AF-A0A1V6Z5L9-F1
#
_entry.id   AF-A0A1V6Z5L9-F1
#
_cell.length_a   1.000
_cell.length_b   1.000
_cell.length_c   1.000
_cell.angle_alpha   90.00
_cell.angle_beta   90.00
_cell.angle_gamma   90.00
#
_symmetry.space_group_name_H-M   'P 1'
#
loop_
_entity.id
_entity.type
_entity.pdbx_description
1 polymer ?
#
loop_
_entity_poly.entity_id
_entity_poly.type
_entity_poly.pdbx_seq_one_letter_code
_entity_poly.pdbx_strand_id
1 'polypeptide(L)'
;MGSAPALAPKLCRIAVLNDDFTQGVGRFWKILPTRPYMNSRLDYRAALIFVKNVESAQAQLDTLMENLRLCRGDNIGSRDLVPCLMIRLDRDQECYDFLNWWATSANNPKYNWGDATSHTWTTKMPTRLSRSSLSSVEDKVFRTSWQ
;
A
#
# COMPACT_ATOMS: atom_id res chain seq x y z
N MET A 1 -46.47 3.96 -41.53
CA MET A 1 -45.84 3.08 -40.51
C MET A 1 -44.37 2.94 -40.86
N GLY A 2 -43.50 3.67 -40.18
CA GLY A 2 -42.05 3.59 -40.36
C GLY A 2 -41.41 3.85 -39.01
N SER A 3 -41.30 2.79 -38.20
CA SER A 3 -40.73 2.85 -36.86
C SER A 3 -39.27 3.29 -36.93
N ALA A 4 -38.93 4.32 -36.16
CA ALA A 4 -37.56 4.75 -35.96
C ALA A 4 -36.69 3.60 -35.41
N PRO A 5 -35.43 3.46 -35.85
CA PRO A 5 -34.49 2.57 -35.17
C PRO A 5 -34.08 3.22 -33.86
N ALA A 6 -34.44 2.58 -32.75
CA ALA A 6 -34.02 2.94 -31.41
C ALA A 6 -32.48 2.95 -31.34
N LEU A 7 -31.91 4.13 -31.06
CA LEU A 7 -30.53 4.27 -30.59
C LEU A 7 -30.40 3.48 -29.29
N ALA A 8 -29.82 2.29 -29.38
CA ALA A 8 -29.42 1.52 -28.21
C ALA A 8 -28.54 2.43 -27.32
N PRO A 9 -28.81 2.53 -26.00
CA PRO A 9 -27.90 3.22 -25.12
C PRO A 9 -26.54 2.53 -25.24
N LYS A 10 -25.49 3.31 -25.49
CA LYS A 10 -24.10 2.88 -25.32
C LYS A 10 -23.94 2.54 -23.84
N LEU A 11 -24.33 1.33 -23.46
CA LEU A 11 -23.99 0.74 -22.20
C LEU A 11 -22.47 0.79 -22.17
N CYS A 12 -21.96 1.75 -21.39
CA CYS A 12 -20.58 1.78 -20.96
C CYS A 12 -20.29 0.35 -20.55
N ARG A 13 -19.41 -0.31 -21.31
CA ARG A 13 -19.03 -1.68 -21.08
C ARG A 13 -18.31 -1.67 -19.73
N ILE A 14 -19.08 -1.77 -18.65
CA ILE A 14 -18.65 -2.27 -17.35
C ILE A 14 -18.48 -3.78 -17.57
N ALA A 15 -17.65 -4.17 -18.54
CA ALA A 15 -17.19 -5.53 -18.64
C ALA A 15 -16.22 -5.66 -17.48
N VAL A 16 -16.78 -6.15 -16.38
CA VAL A 16 -16.14 -7.16 -15.54
C VAL A 16 -14.72 -6.79 -15.16
N LEU A 17 -14.59 -5.96 -14.12
CA LEU A 17 -13.34 -5.67 -13.42
C LEU A 17 -12.66 -6.94 -12.82
N ASN A 18 -13.28 -8.12 -12.90
CA ASN A 18 -12.85 -9.31 -12.17
C ASN A 18 -11.49 -9.86 -12.67
N ASP A 19 -11.20 -9.78 -13.97
CA ASP A 19 -9.93 -10.29 -14.52
C ASP A 19 -8.76 -9.33 -14.25
N ASP A 20 -9.02 -8.04 -14.11
CA ASP A 20 -8.00 -7.02 -13.83
C ASP A 20 -7.40 -7.19 -12.42
N PHE A 21 -8.20 -7.62 -11.44
CA PHE A 21 -7.73 -7.90 -10.07
C PHE A 21 -6.85 -9.13 -9.94
N THR A 22 -6.83 -10.01 -10.93
CA THR A 22 -5.94 -11.18 -10.95
C THR A 22 -4.74 -10.97 -11.86
N GLN A 23 -4.94 -10.41 -13.06
CA GLN A 23 -3.88 -10.25 -14.06
C GLN A 23 -3.18 -8.88 -14.03
N GLY A 24 -3.83 -7.87 -13.44
CA GLY A 24 -3.34 -6.50 -13.40
C GLY A 24 -2.48 -6.16 -12.20
N VAL A 25 -2.35 -7.05 -11.19
CA VAL A 25 -1.64 -6.77 -9.93
C VAL A 25 -0.19 -6.35 -10.20
N GLY A 26 0.23 -5.23 -9.60
CA GLY A 26 1.53 -4.58 -9.86
C GLY A 26 1.53 -3.62 -11.05
N ARG A 27 0.54 -3.70 -11.95
CA ARG A 27 0.41 -2.88 -13.18
C ARG A 27 -0.87 -2.05 -13.23
N PHE A 28 -1.65 -2.02 -12.14
CA PHE A 28 -2.95 -1.33 -12.07
C PHE A 28 -2.91 0.08 -12.63
N TRP A 29 -1.89 0.88 -12.30
CA TRP A 29 -1.79 2.26 -12.79
C TRP A 29 -1.63 2.41 -14.31
N LYS A 30 -1.13 1.38 -15.00
CA LYS A 30 -1.03 1.36 -16.46
C LYS A 30 -2.39 1.09 -17.12
N ILE A 31 -3.32 0.48 -16.40
CA ILE A 31 -4.68 0.18 -16.87
C ILE A 31 -5.56 1.41 -16.60
N LEU A 32 -5.93 2.13 -17.65
CA LEU A 32 -6.75 3.36 -17.54
C LEU A 32 -8.06 3.18 -16.74
N PRO A 33 -8.87 2.12 -16.94
CA PRO A 33 -10.15 1.98 -16.23
C PRO A 33 -10.01 1.72 -14.73
N THR A 34 -8.86 1.28 -14.22
CA THR A 34 -8.66 1.01 -12.78
C THR A 34 -8.08 2.19 -12.01
N ARG A 35 -7.70 3.29 -12.70
CA ARG A 35 -7.22 4.51 -12.04
C ARG A 35 -8.27 5.17 -11.13
N PRO A 36 -9.56 5.30 -11.51
CA PRO A 36 -10.58 5.83 -10.62
C PRO A 36 -10.70 5.02 -9.32
N TYR A 37 -10.54 3.70 -9.40
CA TYR A 37 -10.51 2.83 -8.22
C TYR A 37 -9.32 3.16 -7.32
N MET A 38 -8.10 3.28 -7.86
CA MET A 38 -6.93 3.65 -7.05
C MET A 38 -7.09 5.03 -6.39
N ASN A 39 -7.65 6.01 -7.09
CA ASN A 39 -7.94 7.33 -6.52
C ASN A 39 -8.97 7.26 -5.40
N SER A 40 -10.04 6.49 -5.57
CA SER A 40 -11.07 6.33 -4.54
C SER A 40 -10.52 5.76 -3.22
N ARG A 41 -9.45 4.94 -3.29
CA ARG A 41 -8.76 4.43 -2.10
C ARG A 41 -7.96 5.49 -1.37
N LEU A 42 -7.41 6.46 -2.10
CA LEU A 42 -6.75 7.62 -1.49
C LEU A 42 -7.75 8.54 -0.83
N ASP A 43 -8.91 8.73 -1.46
CA ASP A 43 -10.01 9.51 -0.88
C ASP A 43 -10.51 8.85 0.41
N TYR A 44 -10.64 7.52 0.41
CA TYR A 44 -10.93 6.74 1.62
C TYR A 44 -9.89 6.99 2.72
N ARG A 45 -8.59 6.91 2.37
CA ARG A 45 -7.50 7.22 3.31
C ARG A 45 -7.55 8.67 3.80
N ALA A 46 -7.89 9.63 2.93
CA ALA A 46 -8.03 11.04 3.31
C ALA A 46 -9.19 11.25 4.29
N ALA A 47 -10.31 10.54 4.11
CA ALA A 47 -11.42 10.56 5.06
C ALA A 47 -11.01 9.99 6.43
N LEU A 48 -10.19 8.94 6.46
CA LEU A 48 -9.69 8.34 7.71
C LEU A 48 -8.80 9.27 8.53
N ILE A 49 -8.17 10.28 7.93
CA ILE A 49 -7.34 11.27 8.66
C ILE A 49 -8.16 12.04 9.70
N PHE A 50 -9.45 12.26 9.46
CA PHE A 50 -10.33 12.96 10.40
C PHE A 50 -10.71 12.11 11.62
N VAL A 51 -10.58 10.79 11.52
CA VAL A 51 -10.87 9.84 12.60
C VAL A 51 -9.59 9.58 13.40
N LYS A 52 -9.47 10.20 14.58
CA LYS A 52 -8.28 10.12 15.45
C LYS A 52 -8.25 8.85 16.30
N ASN A 53 -8.29 7.68 15.64
CA ASN A 53 -8.24 6.37 16.30
C ASN A 53 -7.02 5.57 15.82
N VAL A 54 -6.50 4.69 16.69
CA VAL A 54 -5.40 3.77 16.34
C VAL A 54 -5.82 2.83 15.21
N GLU A 55 -7.05 2.33 15.24
CA GLU A 55 -7.61 1.48 14.18
C GLU A 55 -7.69 2.22 12.84
N SER A 56 -7.99 3.52 12.85
CA SER A 56 -7.99 4.35 11.64
C SER A 56 -6.57 4.46 11.06
N ALA A 57 -5.56 4.68 11.90
CA ALA A 57 -4.17 4.71 11.45
C ALA A 57 -3.72 3.36 10.86
N GLN A 58 -4.15 2.24 11.46
CA GLN A 58 -3.89 0.90 10.91
C GLN A 58 -4.59 0.69 9.56
N ALA A 59 -5.87 1.05 9.44
CA ALA A 59 -6.62 0.93 8.18
C ALA A 59 -6.03 1.82 7.06
N GLN A 60 -5.50 2.99 7.41
CA GLN A 60 -4.76 3.84 6.47
C GLN A 60 -3.49 3.14 5.99
N LEU A 61 -2.70 2.57 6.92
CA LEU A 61 -1.48 1.84 6.58
C LEU A 61 -1.78 0.66 5.65
N ASP A 62 -2.81 -0.14 5.97
CA ASP A 62 -3.21 -1.29 5.16
C ASP A 62 -3.67 -0.87 3.75
N THR A 63 -4.39 0.26 3.65
CA THR A 63 -4.80 0.83 2.36
C THR A 63 -3.60 1.25 1.51
N LEU A 64 -2.61 1.92 2.11
CA LEU A 64 -1.38 2.31 1.40
C LEU A 64 -0.55 1.09 1.00
N MET A 65 -0.47 0.09 1.87
CA MET A 65 0.27 -1.14 1.62
C MET A 65 -0.32 -1.94 0.46
N GLU A 66 -1.64 -2.04 0.41
CA GLU A 66 -2.32 -2.68 -0.71
C GLU A 66 -2.22 -1.82 -1.98
N ASN A 67 -2.18 -0.48 -1.88
CA ASN A 67 -1.87 0.37 -3.03
C ASN A 67 -0.47 0.09 -3.60
N LEU A 68 0.53 -0.15 -2.76
CA LEU A 68 1.87 -0.54 -3.19
C LEU A 68 1.90 -1.95 -3.80
N ARG A 69 1.03 -2.86 -3.35
CA ARG A 69 0.86 -4.18 -3.97
C ARG A 69 0.23 -4.08 -5.36
N LEU A 70 -0.81 -3.25 -5.52
CA LEU A 70 -1.49 -3.04 -6.80
C LEU A 70 -0.64 -2.22 -7.78
N CYS A 71 0.05 -1.19 -7.29
CA CYS A 71 0.91 -0.31 -8.05
C CYS A 71 2.29 -0.20 -7.39
N ARG A 72 3.18 -1.10 -7.80
CA ARG A 72 4.57 -1.10 -7.33
C ARG A 72 5.41 0.06 -7.85
N GLY A 73 4.95 0.81 -8.85
CA GLY A 73 5.65 1.99 -9.36
C GLY A 73 5.57 3.19 -8.40
N ASP A 74 4.67 3.15 -7.43
CA ASP A 74 4.30 4.28 -6.57
C ASP A 74 4.02 5.58 -7.33
N ASN A 75 3.20 5.48 -8.37
CA ASN A 75 2.78 6.65 -9.16
C ASN A 75 1.93 7.66 -8.38
N ILE A 76 1.53 7.31 -7.16
CA ILE A 76 0.61 8.05 -6.31
C ILE A 76 1.32 8.69 -5.09
N GLY A 77 2.57 8.29 -4.80
CA GLY A 77 3.31 8.78 -3.63
C GLY A 77 2.85 8.17 -2.30
N SER A 78 2.38 6.92 -2.32
CA SER A 78 2.04 6.15 -1.13
C SER A 78 3.28 5.85 -0.27
N ARG A 79 4.49 5.76 -0.84
CA ARG A 79 5.72 5.44 -0.07
C ARG A 79 6.13 6.53 0.91
N ASP A 80 5.85 7.79 0.61
CA ASP A 80 6.22 8.90 1.49
C ASP A 80 5.37 8.91 2.77
N LEU A 81 4.18 8.32 2.69
CA LEU A 81 3.17 8.36 3.76
C LEU A 81 3.22 7.13 4.67
N VAL A 82 3.71 6.00 4.17
CA VAL A 82 3.84 4.74 4.93
C VAL A 82 4.71 4.90 6.19
N PRO A 83 5.95 5.46 6.11
CA PRO A 83 6.78 5.71 7.29
C PRO A 83 6.10 6.57 8.34
N CYS A 84 5.39 7.63 7.91
CA CYS A 84 4.68 8.51 8.83
C CYS A 84 3.56 7.82 9.61
N LEU A 85 2.94 6.77 9.05
CA LEU A 85 1.91 5.99 9.74
C LEU A 85 2.53 4.90 10.61
N MET A 86 3.63 4.27 10.18
CA MET A 86 4.34 3.27 10.99
C MET A 86 4.89 3.85 12.29
N ILE A 87 5.46 5.06 12.25
CA ILE A 87 5.94 5.77 13.45
C ILE A 87 4.78 6.10 14.39
N ARG A 88 3.62 6.51 13.86
CA ARG A 88 2.41 6.78 14.69
C ARG A 88 1.84 5.54 15.38
N LEU A 89 2.20 4.34 14.90
CA LEU A 89 1.77 3.05 15.45
C LEU A 89 2.86 2.40 16.31
N ASP A 90 3.93 3.15 16.66
CA ASP A 90 5.10 2.65 17.40
C ASP A 90 5.76 1.42 16.73
N ARG A 91 5.80 1.40 15.39
CA ARG A 91 6.44 0.35 14.56
C ARG A 91 7.75 0.84 13.95
N ASP A 92 8.62 1.40 14.79
CA ASP A 92 9.84 2.09 14.35
C ASP A 92 10.84 1.16 13.65
N GLN A 93 10.99 -0.08 14.14
CA GLN A 93 11.88 -1.08 13.54
C GLN A 93 11.44 -1.43 12.11
N GLU A 94 10.13 -1.68 11.92
CA GLU A 94 9.58 -2.00 10.61
C GLU A 94 9.66 -0.81 9.65
N CYS A 95 9.48 0.41 10.18
CA CYS A 95 9.67 1.64 9.42
C CYS A 95 11.10 1.78 8.91
N TYR A 96 12.09 1.52 9.77
CA TYR A 96 13.50 1.56 9.39
C TYR A 96 13.81 0.54 8.28
N ASP A 97 13.33 -0.68 8.45
CA ASP A 97 13.56 -1.75 7.48
C ASP A 97 12.90 -1.45 6.12
N PHE A 98 11.69 -0.87 6.15
CA PHE A 98 11.01 -0.38 4.96
C PHE A 98 11.81 0.71 4.23
N LEU A 99 12.28 1.71 4.96
CA LEU A 99 13.09 2.81 4.41
C LEU A 99 14.42 2.32 3.84
N ASN A 100 15.10 1.43 4.55
CA ASN A 100 16.37 0.85 4.11
C ASN A 100 16.19 0.01 2.83
N TRP A 101 15.12 -0.80 2.78
CA TRP A 101 14.76 -1.55 1.57
C TRP A 101 14.47 -0.62 0.40
N TRP A 102 13.71 0.46 0.64
CA TRP A 102 13.37 1.44 -0.39
C TRP A 102 14.62 2.12 -0.94
N ALA A 103 15.49 2.65 -0.07
CA ALA A 103 16.74 3.28 -0.47
C ALA A 103 17.64 2.35 -1.29
N THR A 104 17.75 1.08 -0.88
CA THR A 104 18.58 0.08 -1.56
C THR A 104 17.98 -0.34 -2.91
N SER A 105 16.66 -0.52 -2.98
CA SER A 105 15.96 -0.98 -4.19
C SER A 105 15.81 0.12 -5.23
N ALA A 106 15.55 1.36 -4.80
CA ALA A 106 15.49 2.53 -5.67
C ALA A 106 16.85 2.83 -6.32
N ASN A 107 17.96 2.57 -5.62
CA ASN A 107 19.30 2.76 -6.15
C ASN A 107 19.75 1.66 -7.13
N ASN A 108 18.98 0.57 -7.27
CA ASN A 108 19.31 -0.51 -8.19
C ASN A 108 18.62 -0.29 -9.55
N PRO A 109 19.35 0.06 -10.63
CA PRO A 109 18.76 0.31 -11.94
C PRO A 109 18.15 -0.95 -12.58
N LYS A 110 18.49 -2.14 -12.08
CA LYS A 110 17.94 -3.42 -12.54
C LYS A 110 16.68 -3.83 -11.76
N TYR A 111 16.21 -3.03 -10.81
CA TYR A 111 15.04 -3.36 -10.02
C TYR A 111 13.76 -3.24 -10.84
N ASN A 112 13.15 -4.38 -11.17
CA ASN A 112 11.89 -4.39 -11.91
C ASN A 112 10.70 -4.15 -10.97
N TRP A 113 10.20 -2.92 -10.98
CA TRP A 113 8.98 -2.54 -10.25
C TRP A 113 7.73 -3.25 -10.78
N GLY A 114 7.70 -3.69 -12.03
CA GLY A 114 6.53 -4.34 -12.64
C GLY A 114 6.45 -5.85 -12.43
N ASP A 115 7.41 -6.42 -11.70
CA ASP A 115 7.44 -7.84 -11.38
C ASP A 115 6.77 -8.10 -10.02
N ALA A 116 5.71 -8.90 -10.05
CA ALA A 116 4.97 -9.34 -8.87
C ALA A 116 5.75 -10.38 -8.04
N THR A 117 6.74 -11.03 -8.64
CA THR A 117 7.61 -12.00 -7.95
C THR A 117 8.86 -11.37 -7.34
N SER A 118 9.18 -10.13 -7.73
CA SER A 118 10.28 -9.36 -7.16
C SER A 118 10.00 -9.09 -5.69
N HIS A 119 10.71 -9.84 -4.83
CA HIS A 119 10.72 -9.79 -3.36
C HIS A 119 10.32 -8.40 -2.81
N THR A 120 9.13 -8.33 -2.23
CA THR A 120 8.69 -7.16 -1.45
C THR A 120 9.47 -7.10 -0.15
N TRP A 121 9.45 -5.94 0.52
CA TRP A 121 10.02 -5.82 1.86
C TRP A 121 9.42 -6.83 2.86
N THR A 122 8.16 -7.23 2.66
CA THR A 122 7.49 -8.27 3.45
C THR A 122 8.03 -9.68 3.18
N THR A 123 8.38 -10.03 1.93
CA THR A 123 8.99 -11.34 1.61
C THR A 123 10.46 -11.42 2.05
N LYS A 124 11.16 -10.29 2.11
CA LYS A 124 12.56 -10.19 2.56
C LYS A 124 12.74 -10.46 4.06
N MET A 125 11.67 -10.48 4.85
CA MET A 125 11.72 -10.71 6.30
C MET A 125 11.08 -12.05 6.67
N PRO A 126 11.81 -13.18 6.54
CA PRO A 126 11.54 -14.31 7.41
C PRO A 126 12.02 -13.90 8.81
N THR A 127 11.08 -13.48 9.65
CA THR A 127 11.22 -13.58 11.12
C THR A 127 12.56 -13.09 11.68
N ARG A 128 12.94 -11.83 11.42
CA ARG A 128 13.89 -11.19 12.35
C ARG A 128 13.09 -10.67 13.55
N LEU A 129 13.00 -11.56 14.53
CA LEU A 129 12.54 -11.38 15.91
C LEU A 129 11.03 -11.25 16.07
N SER A 130 10.41 -12.39 16.37
CA SER A 130 9.30 -12.41 17.30
C SER A 130 9.65 -11.53 18.51
N ARG A 131 8.75 -10.64 18.90
CA ARG A 131 8.82 -9.76 20.09
C ARG A 131 9.08 -10.51 21.41
N SER A 132 9.18 -11.84 21.40
CA SER A 132 9.51 -12.70 22.55
C SER A 132 11.00 -12.73 22.94
N SER A 133 11.94 -12.26 22.11
CA SER A 133 13.38 -12.33 22.44
C SER A 133 14.03 -10.98 22.81
N LEU A 134 13.30 -9.86 22.77
CA LEU A 134 13.82 -8.53 23.12
C LEU A 134 13.28 -7.95 24.43
N SER A 135 12.32 -8.63 25.08
CA SER A 135 11.68 -8.21 26.34
C SER A 135 12.56 -8.28 27.59
N SER A 136 13.89 -8.27 27.46
CA SER A 136 14.80 -8.38 28.62
C SER A 136 15.89 -7.32 28.63
N VAL A 137 16.25 -6.75 27.48
CA VAL A 137 17.32 -5.73 27.38
C VAL A 137 16.75 -4.33 27.17
N GLU A 138 15.67 -4.18 26.39
CA GLU A 138 15.12 -2.86 26.06
C GLU A 138 14.17 -2.32 27.16
N ASP A 139 13.51 -3.20 27.92
CA ASP A 139 12.65 -2.81 29.05
C ASP A 139 13.41 -2.16 30.22
N LYS A 140 14.73 -2.41 30.33
CA LYS A 140 15.58 -1.77 31.36
C LYS A 140 16.08 -0.39 30.95
N VAL A 141 16.21 -0.13 29.64
CA VAL A 141 16.68 1.17 29.13
C VAL A 141 15.52 2.16 29.05
N PHE A 142 14.30 1.69 28.78
CA PHE A 142 13.14 2.56 28.62
C PHE A 142 12.48 3.00 29.95
N ARG A 143 12.66 2.26 31.05
CA ARG A 143 12.12 2.63 32.38
C ARG A 143 12.94 3.69 33.13
N THR A 144 14.15 4.02 32.69
CA THR A 144 15.04 4.96 33.40
C THR A 144 15.05 6.38 32.82
N SER A 145 14.30 6.65 31.74
CA SER A 145 14.22 7.99 31.12
C SER A 145 12.97 8.80 31.50
N TRP A 146 12.10 8.24 32.34
CA TRP A 146 10.98 8.95 32.97
C TRP A 146 10.95 8.63 34.48
N GLN A 147 11.91 9.21 35.22
CA GLN A 147 11.84 9.46 36.66
C GLN A 147 12.07 10.94 36.92
#